data_AF-A0A1T5KNI3-F1
#
_entry.id   AF-A0A1T5KNI3-F1
#
_cell.length_a   1.000
_cell.length_b   1.000
_cell.length_c   1.000
_cell.angle_alpha   90.00
_cell.angle_beta   90.00
_cell.angle_gamma   90.00
#
_symmetry.space_group_name_H-M   'P 1'
#
loop_
_entity.id
_entity.type
_entity.pdbx_description
1 polymer ?
#
loop_
_entity_poly.entity_id
_entity_poly.type
_entity_poly.pdbx_seq_one_letter_code
_entity_poly.pdbx_strand_id
1 'polypeptide(L)'
;MKSFYRLYVFLLIFCGIILFAVTFREDISISENVRPIPPVPEEIKSTFKLYFVNDNSLAVENRAVTTKNMSFEKVIVEELINGPRNKTLAATIPEDTRLLSIETIENICYVNFSSEYIKNNKLRELGEPLVIWSLVNSLTQLDYIQKVQILVEGEKIEFLDDEDLLNQPFSRNEELIQKRNVTHFTIVKDFLDSLLMERYDRAYSMLDKESRMRIGFQEFITFMSEYIKELRGYEIVLYNTQKYSDKTIILLKYSKDNTNEEIGFYQAWKLIEVNDEIKIVLGDKEDYINSLY
;
A
#
# COMPACT_ATOMS: atom_id res chain seq x y z
N MET A 1 43.40 -11.13 75.76
CA MET A 1 43.82 -9.94 74.96
C MET A 1 44.30 -10.26 73.53
N LYS A 2 45.12 -11.28 73.26
CA LYS A 2 45.60 -11.59 71.88
C LYS A 2 44.51 -11.98 70.86
N SER A 3 43.38 -12.56 71.30
CA SER A 3 42.28 -12.99 70.41
C SER A 3 41.44 -11.81 69.89
N PHE A 4 41.16 -10.81 70.74
CA PHE A 4 40.43 -9.60 70.34
C PHE A 4 41.19 -8.74 69.33
N TYR A 5 42.52 -8.71 69.41
CA TYR A 5 43.36 -7.99 68.43
C TYR A 5 43.25 -8.59 67.01
N ARG A 6 43.16 -9.93 66.90
CA ARG A 6 42.98 -10.59 65.60
C ARG A 6 41.63 -10.25 64.97
N LEU A 7 40.57 -10.21 65.78
CA LEU A 7 39.24 -9.81 65.31
C LEU A 7 39.23 -8.36 64.82
N TYR A 8 39.89 -7.45 65.55
CA TYR A 8 39.98 -6.04 65.18
C TYR A 8 40.77 -5.83 63.87
N VAL A 9 41.87 -6.56 63.68
CA VAL A 9 42.64 -6.51 62.42
C VAL A 9 41.82 -7.02 61.24
N PHE A 10 41.04 -8.11 61.41
CA PHE A 10 40.13 -8.59 60.37
C PHE A 10 39.04 -7.57 60.02
N LEU A 11 38.50 -6.88 61.03
CA LEU A 11 37.47 -5.87 60.84
C LEU A 11 38.01 -4.64 60.07
N LEU A 12 39.25 -4.23 60.36
CA LEU A 12 39.93 -3.16 59.61
C LEU A 12 40.21 -3.54 58.15
N ILE A 13 40.64 -4.77 57.88
CA ILE A 13 40.87 -5.26 56.51
C ILE A 13 39.54 -5.33 55.75
N PHE A 14 38.49 -5.85 56.38
CA PHE A 14 37.16 -5.94 55.75
C PHE A 14 36.58 -4.55 55.46
N CYS A 15 36.73 -3.60 56.38
CA CYS A 15 36.34 -2.20 56.16
C CYS A 15 37.15 -1.55 55.03
N GLY A 16 38.45 -1.84 54.94
CA GLY A 16 39.31 -1.40 53.85
C GLY A 16 38.92 -1.98 52.49
N ILE A 17 38.51 -3.25 52.43
CA ILE A 17 38.01 -3.89 51.20
C ILE A 17 36.67 -3.28 50.77
N ILE A 18 35.77 -3.00 51.72
CA ILE A 18 34.51 -2.30 51.43
C ILE A 18 34.79 -0.88 50.93
N LEU A 19 35.68 -0.14 51.58
CA LEU A 19 36.08 1.19 51.13
C LEU A 19 36.71 1.14 49.73
N PHE A 20 37.58 0.15 49.47
CA PHE A 20 38.18 -0.07 48.16
C PHE A 20 37.10 -0.40 47.11
N ALA A 21 36.14 -1.27 47.42
CA ALA A 21 35.03 -1.61 46.53
C ALA A 21 34.08 -0.42 46.28
N VAL A 22 33.92 0.49 47.25
CA VAL A 22 33.15 1.72 47.09
C VAL A 22 33.90 2.74 46.25
N THR A 23 35.22 2.88 46.42
CA THR A 23 36.05 3.78 45.59
C THR A 23 36.29 3.25 44.18
N PHE A 24 36.22 1.93 43.97
CA PHE A 24 36.39 1.30 42.65
C PHE A 24 35.08 1.27 41.84
N ARG A 25 34.04 1.99 42.28
CA ARG A 25 32.74 2.08 41.60
C ARG A 25 32.56 3.34 40.75
N GLU A 26 33.64 3.97 40.34
CA GLU A 26 33.69 5.02 39.33
C GLU A 26 34.82 4.71 38.35
N ASP A 27 34.59 3.71 37.48
CA ASP A 27 35.20 3.58 36.15
C ASP A 27 34.44 2.48 35.38
N ILE A 28 33.11 2.56 35.39
CA ILE A 28 32.35 2.00 34.26
C ILE A 28 32.48 3.04 33.17
N SER A 29 33.39 2.78 32.24
CA SER A 29 33.44 3.50 30.98
C SER A 29 32.04 3.47 30.36
N ILE A 30 31.43 4.65 30.28
CA ILE A 30 30.34 4.87 29.34
C ILE A 30 30.96 4.55 27.98
N SER A 31 30.63 3.38 27.43
CA SER A 31 30.77 3.18 26.00
C SER A 31 29.92 4.28 25.37
N GLU A 32 30.55 5.35 24.90
CA GLU A 32 29.94 6.25 23.94
C GLU A 32 29.79 5.48 22.62
N ASN A 33 28.85 4.53 22.63
CA ASN A 33 28.11 4.17 21.43
C ASN A 33 26.93 5.15 21.29
N VAL A 34 27.23 6.44 21.44
CA VAL A 34 26.34 7.50 20.95
C VAL A 34 26.56 7.49 19.46
N ARG A 35 25.60 6.90 18.72
CA ARG A 35 25.58 7.05 17.26
C ARG A 35 25.69 8.54 16.96
N PRO A 36 26.57 8.98 16.04
CA PRO A 36 26.62 10.38 15.67
C PRO A 36 25.20 10.81 15.29
N ILE A 37 24.70 11.91 15.88
CA ILE A 37 23.47 12.53 15.43
C ILE A 37 23.74 12.92 13.98
N PRO A 38 23.09 12.32 12.96
CA PRO A 38 23.35 12.70 11.59
C PRO A 38 22.99 14.19 11.45
N PRO A 39 23.93 15.08 11.04
CA PRO A 39 23.67 16.52 10.94
C PRO A 39 22.85 16.88 9.69
N VAL A 40 22.09 15.93 9.14
CA VAL A 40 21.21 16.12 8.00
C VAL A 40 19.90 15.44 8.36
N PRO A 41 18.76 16.15 8.32
CA PRO A 41 17.48 15.49 8.53
C PRO A 41 17.35 14.35 7.52
N GLU A 42 17.21 13.14 8.04
CA GLU A 42 17.20 11.91 7.27
C GLU A 42 16.05 12.00 6.26
N GLU A 43 16.37 11.89 4.97
CA GLU A 43 15.37 11.88 3.92
C GLU A 43 14.59 10.57 4.01
N ILE A 44 13.32 10.66 4.39
CA ILE A 44 12.46 9.48 4.53
C ILE A 44 11.72 9.29 3.21
N LYS A 45 11.99 8.17 2.54
CA LYS A 45 11.25 7.75 1.36
C LYS A 45 10.09 6.85 1.77
N SER A 46 8.87 7.33 1.58
CA SER A 46 7.63 6.61 1.88
C SER A 46 6.74 6.53 0.66
N THR A 47 5.90 5.50 0.58
CA THR A 47 4.88 5.36 -0.45
C THR A 47 3.51 5.57 0.18
N PHE A 48 2.75 6.54 -0.32
CA PHE A 48 1.41 6.88 0.15
C PHE A 48 0.34 6.42 -0.85
N LYS A 49 -0.81 5.97 -0.33
CA LYS A 49 -2.03 5.71 -1.09
C LYS A 49 -2.85 6.98 -1.17
N LEU A 50 -2.93 7.59 -2.34
CA LEU A 50 -3.73 8.79 -2.58
C LEU A 50 -5.00 8.37 -3.31
N TYR A 51 -6.15 8.79 -2.81
CA TYR A 51 -7.44 8.48 -3.41
C TYR A 51 -7.85 9.64 -4.30
N PHE A 52 -8.18 9.36 -5.56
CA PHE A 52 -8.67 10.35 -6.53
C PHE A 52 -9.94 9.83 -7.19
N VAL A 53 -10.70 10.73 -7.81
CA VAL A 53 -11.96 10.36 -8.45
C VAL A 53 -11.72 9.67 -9.77
N ASN A 54 -12.41 8.55 -9.97
CA ASN A 54 -12.51 7.82 -11.22
C ASN A 54 -13.99 7.47 -11.45
N ASP A 55 -14.61 8.15 -12.42
CA ASP A 55 -16.05 8.14 -12.63
C ASP A 55 -16.84 8.43 -11.33
N ASN A 56 -17.59 7.44 -10.84
CA ASN A 56 -18.42 7.56 -9.64
C ASN A 56 -17.78 6.89 -8.40
N SER A 57 -16.46 6.77 -8.38
CA SER A 57 -15.72 6.04 -7.33
C SER A 57 -14.34 6.63 -7.05
N LEU A 58 -13.68 6.17 -5.98
CA LEU A 58 -12.33 6.57 -5.58
C LEU A 58 -11.30 5.51 -5.98
N ALA A 59 -10.43 5.83 -6.92
CA ALA A 59 -9.31 4.99 -7.31
C ALA A 59 -8.03 5.35 -6.52
N VAL A 60 -7.21 4.34 -6.21
CA VAL A 60 -5.94 4.52 -5.50
C VAL A 60 -4.81 4.78 -6.49
N GLU A 61 -4.07 5.85 -6.26
CA GLU A 61 -2.75 6.11 -6.84
C GLU A 61 -1.68 5.94 -5.75
N ASN A 62 -0.71 5.04 -5.95
CA ASN A 62 0.43 4.91 -5.04
C ASN A 62 1.52 5.90 -5.43
N ARG A 63 1.93 6.75 -4.49
CA ARG A 63 2.94 7.79 -4.72
C ARG A 63 4.12 7.66 -3.77
N ALA A 64 5.30 7.39 -4.33
CA ALA A 64 6.56 7.48 -3.59
C ALA A 64 6.98 8.94 -3.45
N VAL A 65 7.19 9.38 -2.22
CA VAL A 65 7.60 10.74 -1.86
C VAL A 65 8.78 10.66 -0.91
N THR A 66 9.82 11.45 -1.20
CA THR A 66 10.92 11.67 -0.28
C THR A 66 10.62 12.94 0.50
N THR A 67 10.47 12.82 1.82
CA THR A 67 10.15 13.94 2.69
C THR A 67 11.27 14.24 3.68
N LYS A 68 11.36 15.50 4.09
CA LYS A 68 12.32 16.01 5.05
C LYS A 68 11.59 16.91 6.05
N ASN A 69 11.59 16.53 7.32
CA ASN A 69 10.97 17.32 8.40
C ASN A 69 9.49 17.69 8.19
N MET A 70 8.71 16.91 7.45
CA MET A 70 7.26 17.07 7.36
C MET A 70 6.55 15.83 7.89
N SER A 71 5.43 16.04 8.57
CA SER A 71 4.56 14.96 9.02
C SER A 71 3.91 14.25 7.82
N PHE A 72 3.56 12.97 7.97
CA PHE A 72 2.97 12.20 6.88
C PHE A 72 1.59 12.71 6.48
N GLU A 73 0.81 13.22 7.43
CA GLU A 73 -0.48 13.88 7.16
C GLU A 73 -0.30 15.06 6.23
N LYS A 74 0.66 15.94 6.54
CA LYS A 74 0.95 17.10 5.71
C LYS A 74 1.36 16.67 4.31
N VAL A 75 2.26 15.68 4.19
CA VAL A 75 2.69 15.16 2.88
C VAL A 75 1.50 14.63 2.08
N ILE A 76 0.61 13.84 2.69
CA ILE A 76 -0.57 13.30 2.01
C ILE A 76 -1.46 14.43 1.47
N VAL A 77 -1.74 15.46 2.29
CA VAL A 77 -2.61 16.58 1.88
C VAL A 77 -1.98 17.42 0.77
N GLU A 78 -0.71 17.75 0.87
CA GLU A 78 0.02 18.50 -0.16
C GLU A 78 0.05 17.72 -1.49
N GLU A 79 0.23 16.40 -1.44
CA GLU A 79 0.19 15.56 -2.64
C GLU A 79 -1.21 15.41 -3.24
N LEU A 80 -2.27 15.51 -2.44
CA LEU A 80 -3.65 15.60 -2.95
C LEU A 80 -3.90 16.95 -3.63
N ILE A 81 -3.39 18.05 -3.07
CA ILE A 81 -3.44 19.39 -3.68
C ILE A 81 -2.71 19.41 -5.03
N ASN A 82 -1.55 18.73 -5.12
CA ASN A 82 -0.81 18.56 -6.37
C ASN A 82 -1.57 17.76 -7.45
N GLY A 83 -2.69 17.12 -7.10
CA GLY A 83 -3.52 16.34 -8.01
C GLY A 83 -2.92 14.99 -8.42
N PRO A 84 -3.65 14.18 -9.22
CA PRO A 84 -3.20 12.88 -9.67
C PRO A 84 -2.11 12.97 -10.74
N ARG A 85 -1.18 12.01 -10.75
CA ARG A 85 -0.22 11.85 -11.87
C ARG A 85 -0.84 11.09 -13.03
N ASN A 86 -1.81 10.22 -12.73
CA ASN A 86 -2.61 9.56 -13.74
C ASN A 86 -3.67 10.52 -14.31
N LYS A 87 -3.54 10.83 -15.60
CA LYS A 87 -4.45 11.73 -16.32
C LYS A 87 -5.88 11.22 -16.46
N THR A 88 -6.14 9.94 -16.19
CA THR A 88 -7.50 9.38 -16.18
C THR A 88 -8.24 9.65 -14.87
N LEU A 89 -7.54 10.13 -13.83
CA LEU A 89 -8.12 10.44 -12.53
C LEU A 89 -8.40 11.94 -12.42
N ALA A 90 -9.46 12.29 -11.71
CA ALA A 90 -9.82 13.68 -11.44
C ALA A 90 -9.28 14.14 -10.08
N ALA A 91 -8.66 15.32 -10.07
CA ALA A 91 -8.23 16.01 -8.86
C ALA A 91 -9.44 16.42 -8.01
N THR A 92 -9.36 16.18 -6.71
CA THR A 92 -10.44 16.48 -5.76
C THR A 92 -10.24 17.78 -4.99
N ILE A 93 -8.99 18.23 -4.88
CA ILE A 93 -8.66 19.50 -4.24
C ILE A 93 -8.23 20.50 -5.32
N PRO A 94 -8.81 21.71 -5.35
CA PRO A 94 -8.36 22.76 -6.27
C PRO A 94 -6.87 23.11 -6.07
N GLU A 95 -6.14 23.31 -7.17
CA GLU A 95 -4.67 23.55 -7.16
C GLU A 95 -4.25 24.84 -6.44
N ASP A 96 -5.15 25.80 -6.31
CA ASP A 96 -4.97 27.07 -5.60
C ASP A 96 -5.31 26.98 -4.10
N THR A 97 -5.78 25.82 -3.64
CA THR A 97 -6.04 25.57 -2.22
C THR A 97 -4.73 25.55 -1.43
N ARG A 98 -4.71 26.25 -0.29
CA ARG A 98 -3.60 26.20 0.66
C ARG A 98 -4.00 25.42 1.91
N LEU A 99 -3.08 24.60 2.40
CA LEU A 99 -3.16 24.01 3.72
C LEU A 99 -2.73 25.04 4.77
N LEU A 100 -3.69 25.53 5.57
CA LEU A 100 -3.44 26.52 6.63
C LEU A 100 -2.86 25.87 7.89
N SER A 101 -3.44 24.75 8.32
CA SER A 101 -2.94 23.97 9.45
C SER A 101 -3.37 22.50 9.35
N ILE A 102 -2.59 21.63 10.00
CA ILE A 102 -2.92 20.22 10.16
C ILE A 102 -2.44 19.73 11.53
N GLU A 103 -3.31 19.07 12.26
CA GLU A 103 -3.03 18.57 13.61
C GLU A 103 -3.81 17.30 13.88
N THR A 104 -3.20 16.32 14.55
CA THR A 104 -3.86 15.08 14.95
C THR A 104 -4.01 15.03 16.47
N ILE A 105 -5.24 14.98 16.96
CA ILE A 105 -5.58 14.92 18.40
C ILE A 105 -6.51 13.72 18.60
N GLU A 106 -6.16 12.81 19.51
CA GLU A 106 -6.99 11.65 19.88
C GLU A 106 -7.54 10.88 18.66
N ASN A 107 -6.66 10.61 17.68
CA ASN A 107 -6.94 9.90 16.42
C ASN A 107 -7.83 10.64 15.41
N ILE A 108 -8.13 11.92 15.65
CA ILE A 108 -8.83 12.79 14.71
C ILE A 108 -7.82 13.75 14.09
N CYS A 109 -7.70 13.72 12.76
CA CYS A 109 -6.88 14.67 12.02
C CYS A 109 -7.72 15.89 11.62
N TYR A 110 -7.38 17.05 12.15
CA TYR A 110 -7.97 18.33 11.82
C TYR A 110 -7.20 18.96 10.68
N VAL A 111 -7.86 19.20 9.55
CA VAL A 111 -7.25 19.75 8.34
C VAL A 111 -7.95 21.06 8.01
N ASN A 112 -7.21 22.16 8.09
CA ASN A 112 -7.73 23.50 7.83
C ASN A 112 -7.22 24.02 6.50
N PHE A 113 -8.13 24.27 5.58
CA PHE A 113 -7.84 24.79 4.25
C PHE A 113 -8.18 26.27 4.12
N SER A 114 -7.59 26.91 3.11
CA SER A 114 -8.01 28.24 2.68
C SER A 114 -9.34 28.20 1.93
N SER A 115 -9.97 29.37 1.81
CA SER A 115 -11.31 29.53 1.19
C SER A 115 -11.44 29.00 -0.25
N GLU A 116 -10.33 28.87 -0.98
CA GLU A 116 -10.26 28.32 -2.34
C GLU A 116 -10.79 26.87 -2.41
N TYR A 117 -10.67 26.10 -1.32
CA TYR A 117 -11.13 24.72 -1.22
C TYR A 117 -12.60 24.53 -1.64
N ILE A 118 -13.47 25.49 -1.29
CA ILE A 118 -14.90 25.44 -1.58
C ILE A 118 -15.33 26.31 -2.79
N LYS A 119 -14.48 27.24 -3.24
CA LYS A 119 -14.84 28.23 -4.28
C LYS A 119 -14.84 27.64 -5.69
N ASN A 120 -14.02 26.64 -5.97
CA ASN A 120 -13.76 26.17 -7.33
C ASN A 120 -14.75 25.09 -7.85
N ASN A 121 -15.97 25.04 -7.33
CA ASN A 121 -17.07 24.16 -7.77
C ASN A 121 -16.76 22.64 -7.82
N LYS A 122 -15.56 22.17 -7.43
CA LYS A 122 -15.17 20.74 -7.47
C LYS A 122 -16.12 19.84 -6.70
N LEU A 123 -16.57 20.32 -5.55
CA LEU A 123 -17.63 19.70 -4.74
C LEU A 123 -18.89 19.39 -5.56
N ARG A 124 -19.33 20.34 -6.39
CA ARG A 124 -20.50 20.17 -7.25
C ARG A 124 -20.20 19.36 -8.51
N GLU A 125 -19.02 19.51 -9.10
CA GLU A 125 -18.63 18.82 -10.34
C GLU A 125 -18.45 17.32 -10.15
N LEU A 126 -17.79 16.92 -9.06
CA LEU A 126 -17.44 15.52 -8.77
C LEU A 126 -18.40 14.86 -7.79
N GLY A 127 -19.23 15.64 -7.11
CA GLY A 127 -20.05 15.19 -5.99
C GLY A 127 -19.29 15.29 -4.67
N GLU A 128 -19.95 15.92 -3.69
CA GLU A 128 -19.39 16.22 -2.38
C GLU A 128 -18.83 14.99 -1.66
N PRO A 129 -19.50 13.81 -1.67
CA PRO A 129 -18.95 12.61 -1.04
C PRO A 129 -17.58 12.23 -1.62
N LEU A 130 -17.40 12.28 -2.94
CA LEU A 130 -16.16 11.85 -3.55
C LEU A 130 -14.99 12.79 -3.18
N VAL A 131 -15.24 14.10 -3.11
CA VAL A 131 -14.23 15.08 -2.69
C VAL A 131 -13.84 14.89 -1.22
N ILE A 132 -14.82 14.71 -0.34
CA ILE A 132 -14.58 14.51 1.10
C ILE A 132 -13.83 13.20 1.34
N TRP A 133 -14.34 12.08 0.83
CA TRP A 133 -13.75 10.77 1.09
C TRP A 133 -12.44 10.50 0.35
N SER A 134 -12.11 11.28 -0.68
CA SER A 134 -10.75 11.32 -1.22
C SER A 134 -9.73 11.71 -0.13
N LEU A 135 -9.98 12.81 0.59
CA LEU A 135 -9.12 13.27 1.68
C LEU A 135 -9.17 12.30 2.87
N VAL A 136 -10.38 11.92 3.30
CA VAL A 136 -10.58 11.06 4.48
C VAL A 136 -9.91 9.69 4.28
N ASN A 137 -10.14 9.03 3.15
CA ASN A 137 -9.56 7.70 2.89
C ASN A 137 -8.03 7.77 2.68
N SER A 138 -7.51 8.89 2.21
CA SER A 138 -6.06 9.11 2.11
C SER A 138 -5.43 9.30 3.48
N LEU A 139 -5.99 10.11 4.37
CA LEU A 139 -5.41 10.34 5.70
C LEU A 139 -5.57 9.14 6.65
N THR A 140 -6.72 8.47 6.60
CA THR A 140 -6.99 7.25 7.40
C THR A 140 -6.19 6.02 6.93
N GLN A 141 -5.30 6.16 5.93
CA GLN A 141 -4.28 5.15 5.65
C GLN A 141 -3.22 5.06 6.76
N LEU A 142 -3.09 6.12 7.55
CA LEU A 142 -2.22 6.18 8.70
C LEU A 142 -2.96 5.57 9.88
N ASP A 143 -2.46 4.46 10.42
CA ASP A 143 -3.19 3.64 11.41
C ASP A 143 -3.58 4.40 12.68
N TYR A 144 -2.89 5.50 13.00
CA TYR A 144 -3.19 6.36 14.14
C TYR A 144 -4.24 7.45 13.85
N ILE A 145 -4.78 7.52 12.63
CA ILE A 145 -5.85 8.43 12.22
C ILE A 145 -7.10 7.63 11.89
N GLN A 146 -8.11 7.74 12.74
CA GLN A 146 -9.39 7.05 12.55
C GLN A 146 -10.44 7.95 11.87
N LYS A 147 -10.34 9.26 12.10
CA LYS A 147 -11.29 10.24 11.57
C LYS A 147 -10.59 11.51 11.10
N VAL A 148 -11.27 12.27 10.25
CA VAL A 148 -10.79 13.55 9.73
C VAL A 148 -11.87 14.61 9.90
N GLN A 149 -11.51 15.75 10.49
CA GLN A 149 -12.33 16.95 10.53
C GLN A 149 -11.78 17.95 9.52
N ILE A 150 -12.62 18.36 8.58
CA ILE A 150 -12.27 19.38 7.58
C ILE A 150 -12.75 20.74 8.12
N LEU A 151 -11.88 21.75 7.98
CA LEU A 151 -12.15 23.15 8.32
C LEU A 151 -11.76 24.02 7.12
N VAL A 152 -12.45 25.15 6.94
CA VAL A 152 -12.06 26.19 5.98
C VAL A 152 -12.02 27.52 6.70
N GLU A 153 -10.87 28.20 6.63
CA GLU A 153 -10.63 29.44 7.37
C GLU A 153 -10.90 29.30 8.88
N GLY A 154 -10.62 28.11 9.43
CA GLY A 154 -10.83 27.78 10.85
C GLY A 154 -12.27 27.40 11.23
N GLU A 155 -13.23 27.55 10.32
CA GLU A 155 -14.63 27.21 10.57
C GLU A 155 -14.95 25.81 10.07
N LYS A 156 -15.86 25.13 10.79
CA LYS A 156 -16.47 23.89 10.28
C LYS A 156 -17.33 24.24 9.08
N ILE A 157 -17.25 23.40 8.06
CA ILE A 157 -18.05 23.53 6.85
C ILE A 157 -19.11 22.45 6.84
N GLU A 158 -20.32 22.86 6.47
CA GLU A 158 -21.44 21.96 6.20
C GLU A 158 -21.32 21.52 4.75
N PHE A 159 -21.24 20.21 4.53
CA PHE A 159 -21.29 19.58 3.21
C PHE A 159 -22.56 18.74 3.16
N LEU A 160 -23.30 18.58 2.07
CA LEU A 160 -24.54 17.79 2.01
C LEU A 160 -25.71 18.44 2.78
N ASP A 161 -26.94 18.15 2.31
CA ASP A 161 -28.19 18.67 2.91
C ASP A 161 -28.63 17.88 4.17
N ASP A 162 -27.75 17.09 4.79
CA ASP A 162 -28.06 16.20 5.93
C ASP A 162 -27.35 16.67 7.21
N GLU A 163 -28.01 17.53 7.98
CA GLU A 163 -27.48 18.20 9.20
C GLU A 163 -26.87 17.24 10.24
N ASP A 164 -27.27 15.97 10.28
CA ASP A 164 -26.85 15.01 11.31
C ASP A 164 -25.47 14.39 11.05
N LEU A 165 -25.04 14.28 9.78
CA LEU A 165 -23.76 13.68 9.40
C LEU A 165 -22.56 14.65 9.49
N LEU A 166 -22.83 15.96 9.62
CA LEU A 166 -21.86 17.03 9.31
C LEU A 166 -21.24 17.71 10.50
N ASN A 167 -21.83 17.50 11.67
CA ASN A 167 -21.28 18.02 12.90
C ASN A 167 -20.10 17.19 13.43
N GLN A 168 -19.80 16.04 12.79
CA GLN A 168 -18.85 15.06 13.28
C GLN A 168 -17.68 14.80 12.31
N PRO A 169 -16.48 14.47 12.83
CA PRO A 169 -15.36 14.03 12.01
C PRO A 169 -15.69 12.78 11.17
N PHE A 170 -15.29 12.78 9.90
CA PHE A 170 -15.56 11.73 8.94
C PHE A 170 -14.64 10.54 9.15
N SER A 171 -15.21 9.33 9.09
CA SER A 171 -14.45 8.08 9.11
C SER A 171 -14.26 7.55 7.68
N ARG A 172 -13.28 6.68 7.52
CA ARG A 172 -13.01 5.96 6.27
C ARG A 172 -14.28 5.31 5.69
N ASN A 173 -14.48 5.44 4.38
CA ASN A 173 -15.60 4.81 3.67
C ASN A 173 -15.08 3.93 2.53
N GLU A 174 -15.14 2.62 2.74
CA GLU A 174 -14.72 1.59 1.78
C GLU A 174 -15.69 1.44 0.61
N GLU A 175 -16.96 1.84 0.76
CA GLU A 175 -17.98 1.67 -0.29
C GLU A 175 -17.73 2.59 -1.48
N LEU A 176 -17.14 3.76 -1.24
CA LEU A 176 -16.76 4.71 -2.28
C LEU A 176 -15.46 4.33 -2.99
N ILE A 177 -14.66 3.42 -2.44
CA ILE A 177 -13.43 2.98 -3.08
C ILE A 177 -13.81 2.13 -4.27
N GLN A 178 -13.22 2.44 -5.43
CA GLN A 178 -13.38 1.67 -6.64
C GLN A 178 -13.03 0.22 -6.34
N LYS A 179 -14.07 -0.60 -6.20
CA LYS A 179 -13.90 -2.05 -6.16
C LYS A 179 -13.24 -2.38 -7.49
N ARG A 180 -12.05 -2.99 -7.46
CA ARG A 180 -11.48 -3.56 -8.69
C ARG A 180 -12.61 -4.38 -9.30
N ASN A 181 -12.97 -4.11 -10.56
CA ASN A 181 -13.79 -5.03 -11.33
C ASN A 181 -12.92 -6.27 -11.55
N VAL A 182 -12.89 -7.16 -10.56
CA VAL A 182 -12.18 -8.43 -10.62
C VAL A 182 -12.95 -9.28 -11.61
N THR A 183 -12.57 -9.16 -12.88
CA THR A 183 -13.01 -10.06 -13.93
C THR A 183 -12.04 -11.23 -14.01
N HIS A 184 -12.52 -12.36 -14.52
CA HIS A 184 -11.69 -13.52 -14.81
C HIS A 184 -10.48 -13.14 -15.71
N PHE A 185 -10.67 -12.23 -16.68
CA PHE A 185 -9.57 -11.69 -17.48
C PHE A 185 -8.54 -10.92 -16.64
N THR A 186 -8.99 -10.02 -15.76
CA THR A 186 -8.06 -9.25 -14.90
C THR A 186 -7.26 -10.13 -13.96
N ILE A 187 -7.81 -11.27 -13.51
CA ILE A 187 -7.06 -12.25 -12.72
C ILE A 187 -5.94 -12.89 -13.54
N VAL A 188 -6.21 -13.33 -14.76
CA VAL A 188 -5.18 -13.86 -15.66
C VAL A 188 -4.13 -12.79 -15.98
N LYS A 189 -4.56 -11.56 -16.25
CA LYS A 189 -3.65 -10.44 -16.51
C LYS A 189 -2.76 -10.14 -15.31
N ASP A 190 -3.32 -10.02 -14.11
CA ASP A 190 -2.56 -9.77 -12.87
C ASP A 190 -1.56 -10.89 -12.58
N PHE A 191 -1.92 -12.13 -12.92
CA PHE A 191 -1.02 -13.29 -12.80
C PHE A 191 0.16 -13.17 -13.76
N LEU A 192 -0.10 -12.93 -15.05
CA LEU A 192 0.94 -12.73 -16.07
C LEU A 192 1.85 -11.53 -15.74
N ASP A 193 1.26 -10.41 -15.32
CA ASP A 193 2.00 -9.22 -14.89
C ASP A 193 2.88 -9.53 -13.67
N SER A 194 2.38 -10.34 -12.72
CA SER A 194 3.17 -10.75 -11.56
C SER A 194 4.37 -11.60 -11.96
N LEU A 195 4.22 -12.48 -12.95
CA LEU A 195 5.35 -13.27 -13.47
C LEU A 195 6.36 -12.40 -14.25
N LEU A 196 5.88 -11.46 -15.07
CA LEU A 196 6.73 -10.49 -15.78
C LEU A 196 7.53 -9.61 -14.80
N MET A 197 6.95 -9.28 -13.65
CA MET A 197 7.60 -8.54 -12.56
C MET A 197 8.43 -9.43 -11.62
N GLU A 198 8.63 -10.71 -11.95
CA GLU A 198 9.35 -11.71 -11.14
C GLU A 198 8.79 -11.88 -9.71
N ARG A 199 7.52 -11.49 -9.47
CA ARG A 199 6.79 -11.70 -8.21
C ARG A 199 6.10 -13.06 -8.20
N TYR A 200 6.92 -14.11 -8.22
CA TYR A 200 6.44 -15.49 -8.27
C TYR A 200 5.63 -15.88 -7.03
N ASP A 201 5.95 -15.32 -5.86
CA ASP A 201 5.19 -15.48 -4.62
C ASP A 201 3.72 -15.05 -4.79
N ARG A 202 3.50 -13.88 -5.40
CA ARG A 202 2.18 -13.35 -5.70
C ARG A 202 1.49 -14.22 -6.75
N ALA A 203 2.15 -14.52 -7.87
CA ALA A 203 1.57 -15.36 -8.90
C ALA A 203 1.16 -16.74 -8.37
N TYR A 204 2.00 -17.36 -7.54
CA TYR A 204 1.72 -18.66 -6.91
C TYR A 204 0.53 -18.59 -5.95
N SER A 205 0.37 -17.50 -5.21
CA SER A 205 -0.79 -17.29 -4.31
C SER A 205 -2.15 -17.21 -5.05
N MET A 206 -2.12 -16.91 -6.35
CA MET A 206 -3.32 -16.82 -7.20
C MET A 206 -3.80 -18.18 -7.68
N LEU A 207 -3.03 -19.24 -7.45
CA LEU A 207 -3.38 -20.60 -7.84
C LEU A 207 -4.36 -21.23 -6.86
N ASP A 208 -5.21 -22.12 -7.39
CA ASP A 208 -6.07 -22.94 -6.54
C ASP A 208 -5.25 -23.92 -5.68
N LYS A 209 -5.89 -24.46 -4.65
CA LYS A 209 -5.23 -25.33 -3.67
C LYS A 209 -4.67 -26.60 -4.33
N GLU A 210 -5.43 -27.22 -5.23
CA GLU A 210 -5.02 -28.47 -5.89
C GLU A 210 -3.81 -28.25 -6.79
N SER A 211 -3.78 -27.15 -7.55
CA SER A 211 -2.59 -26.78 -8.33
C SER A 211 -1.35 -26.55 -7.47
N ARG A 212 -1.48 -25.88 -6.33
CA ARG A 212 -0.35 -25.68 -5.39
C ARG A 212 0.11 -26.98 -4.72
N MET A 213 -0.78 -27.94 -4.54
CA MET A 213 -0.41 -29.26 -4.02
C MET A 213 0.30 -30.11 -5.06
N ARG A 214 -0.06 -29.98 -6.35
CA ARG A 214 0.58 -30.71 -7.45
C ARG A 214 1.92 -30.11 -7.89
N ILE A 215 2.04 -28.78 -7.87
CA ILE A 215 3.20 -28.04 -8.35
C ILE A 215 3.82 -27.29 -7.16
N GLY A 216 4.97 -27.76 -6.69
CA GLY A 216 5.71 -27.08 -5.62
C GLY A 216 6.16 -25.69 -6.05
N PHE A 217 6.35 -24.77 -5.11
CA PHE A 217 6.72 -23.38 -5.42
C PHE A 217 8.01 -23.26 -6.28
N GLN A 218 9.02 -24.10 -6.00
CA GLN A 218 10.26 -24.09 -6.77
C GLN A 218 10.07 -24.59 -8.20
N GLU A 219 9.26 -25.63 -8.39
CA GLU A 219 8.89 -26.16 -9.72
C GLU A 219 8.08 -25.13 -10.50
N PHE A 220 7.15 -24.45 -9.84
CA PHE A 220 6.39 -23.34 -10.41
C PHE A 220 7.30 -22.23 -10.92
N ILE A 221 8.31 -21.80 -10.15
CA ILE A 221 9.29 -20.80 -10.61
C ILE A 221 9.99 -21.29 -11.87
N THR A 222 10.47 -22.54 -11.88
CA THR A 222 11.14 -23.12 -13.05
C THR A 222 10.24 -23.08 -14.28
N PHE A 223 9.03 -23.64 -14.21
CA PHE A 223 8.11 -23.69 -15.33
C PHE A 223 7.67 -22.30 -15.81
N MET A 224 7.31 -21.41 -14.88
CA MET A 224 6.75 -20.12 -15.26
C MET A 224 7.81 -19.11 -15.72
N SER A 225 9.05 -19.23 -15.26
CA SER A 225 10.17 -18.41 -15.75
C SER A 225 10.52 -18.74 -17.21
N GLU A 226 10.47 -20.01 -17.58
CA GLU A 226 10.61 -20.46 -18.97
C GLU A 226 9.44 -19.97 -19.82
N TYR A 227 8.20 -20.16 -19.34
CA TYR A 227 6.98 -19.70 -20.01
C TYR A 227 7.00 -18.19 -20.31
N ILE A 228 7.29 -17.33 -19.33
CA ILE A 228 7.34 -15.89 -19.54
C ILE A 228 8.47 -15.46 -20.48
N LYS A 229 9.57 -16.21 -20.51
CA LYS A 229 10.66 -15.94 -21.47
C LYS A 229 10.18 -16.14 -22.91
N GLU A 230 9.33 -17.12 -23.18
CA GLU A 230 8.73 -17.38 -24.50
C GLU A 230 7.72 -16.29 -24.89
N LEU A 231 7.01 -15.72 -23.92
CA LEU A 231 6.06 -14.61 -24.15
C LEU A 231 6.75 -13.26 -24.45
N ARG A 232 8.07 -13.15 -24.36
CA ARG A 232 8.76 -11.86 -24.56
C ARG A 232 8.54 -11.31 -25.98
N GLY A 233 7.99 -10.09 -26.03
CA GLY A 233 7.68 -9.39 -27.27
C GLY A 233 6.34 -9.77 -27.89
N TYR A 234 5.53 -10.59 -27.22
CA TYR A 234 4.12 -10.77 -27.56
C TYR A 234 3.24 -9.86 -26.70
N GLU A 235 2.17 -9.36 -27.30
CA GLU A 235 1.13 -8.61 -26.61
C GLU A 235 -0.21 -9.36 -26.71
N ILE A 236 -1.04 -9.25 -25.67
CA ILE A 236 -2.40 -9.76 -25.69
C ILE A 236 -3.24 -8.79 -26.52
N VAL A 237 -3.68 -9.21 -27.71
CA VAL A 237 -4.45 -8.36 -28.63
C VAL A 237 -5.96 -8.61 -28.56
N LEU A 238 -6.37 -9.78 -28.07
CA LEU A 238 -7.78 -10.14 -27.91
C LEU A 238 -7.94 -11.15 -26.78
N TYR A 239 -9.10 -11.13 -26.12
CA TYR A 239 -9.51 -12.22 -25.23
C TYR A 239 -10.98 -12.58 -25.43
N ASN A 240 -11.31 -13.84 -25.15
CA ASN A 240 -12.68 -14.34 -25.09
C ASN A 240 -12.90 -15.08 -23.76
N THR A 241 -14.10 -14.96 -23.20
CA THR A 241 -14.49 -15.59 -21.93
C THR A 241 -15.58 -16.62 -22.17
N GLN A 242 -15.34 -17.86 -21.76
CA GLN A 242 -16.32 -18.95 -21.79
C GLN A 242 -16.65 -19.35 -20.34
N LYS A 243 -17.89 -19.12 -19.91
CA LYS A 243 -18.36 -19.46 -18.56
C LYS A 243 -19.11 -20.80 -18.57
N TYR A 244 -18.76 -21.66 -17.63
CA TYR A 244 -19.44 -22.93 -17.35
C TYR A 244 -20.02 -22.88 -15.93
N SER A 245 -20.73 -23.93 -15.52
CA SER A 245 -21.34 -24.00 -14.18
C SER A 245 -20.31 -24.04 -13.04
N ASP A 246 -19.12 -24.56 -13.30
CA ASP A 246 -18.10 -24.87 -12.30
C ASP A 246 -16.74 -24.20 -12.58
N LYS A 247 -16.57 -23.58 -13.75
CA LYS A 247 -15.32 -22.96 -14.18
C LYS A 247 -15.53 -21.86 -15.21
N THR A 248 -14.52 -21.03 -15.38
CA THR A 248 -14.40 -20.07 -16.48
C THR A 248 -13.12 -20.32 -17.25
N ILE A 249 -13.20 -20.29 -18.58
CA ILE A 249 -12.04 -20.36 -19.47
C ILE A 249 -11.83 -18.99 -20.14
N ILE A 250 -10.62 -18.46 -20.03
CA ILE A 250 -10.18 -17.25 -20.74
C ILE A 250 -9.25 -17.67 -21.87
N LEU A 251 -9.65 -17.39 -23.11
CA LEU A 251 -8.83 -17.61 -24.30
C LEU A 251 -8.18 -16.29 -24.70
N LEU A 252 -6.84 -16.22 -24.67
CA LEU A 252 -6.05 -15.06 -25.05
C LEU A 252 -5.44 -15.25 -26.43
N LYS A 253 -5.56 -14.25 -27.32
CA LYS A 253 -4.77 -14.16 -28.57
C LYS A 253 -3.54 -13.30 -28.30
N TYR A 254 -2.38 -13.86 -28.55
CA TYR A 254 -1.10 -13.16 -28.53
C TYR A 254 -0.69 -12.80 -29.96
N SER A 255 -0.07 -11.64 -30.14
CA SER A 255 0.53 -11.23 -31.42
C SER A 255 1.86 -10.54 -31.18
N LYS A 256 2.78 -10.67 -32.15
CA LYS A 256 4.06 -9.97 -32.17
C LYS A 256 4.09 -9.04 -33.38
N ASP A 257 4.21 -7.74 -33.14
CA ASP A 257 4.23 -6.76 -34.23
C ASP A 257 5.60 -6.79 -34.91
N ASN A 258 5.75 -7.66 -35.92
CA ASN A 258 6.87 -7.65 -36.83
C ASN A 258 6.42 -8.19 -38.20
N THR A 259 6.37 -7.28 -39.18
CA THR A 259 6.31 -7.52 -40.64
C THR A 259 5.09 -8.27 -41.17
N ASN A 260 4.06 -7.56 -41.67
CA ASN A 260 3.03 -7.96 -42.66
C ASN A 260 2.35 -9.36 -42.60
N GLU A 261 2.66 -10.19 -41.62
CA GLU A 261 2.11 -11.49 -41.30
C GLU A 261 1.84 -11.49 -39.78
N GLU A 262 0.58 -11.67 -39.37
CA GLU A 262 0.21 -11.82 -37.96
C GLU A 262 0.79 -13.15 -37.44
N ILE A 263 2.00 -13.14 -36.91
CA ILE A 263 2.49 -14.27 -36.11
C ILE A 263 1.87 -14.15 -34.72
N GLY A 264 0.87 -15.00 -34.46
CA GLY A 264 0.15 -15.04 -33.20
C GLY A 264 -0.25 -16.45 -32.81
N PHE A 265 -0.56 -16.64 -31.53
CA PHE A 265 -1.04 -17.92 -31.00
C PHE A 265 -2.11 -17.67 -29.94
N TYR A 266 -2.84 -18.72 -29.59
CA TYR A 266 -3.88 -18.68 -28.56
C TYR A 266 -3.43 -19.45 -27.32
N GLN A 267 -3.77 -18.94 -26.13
CA GLN A 267 -3.59 -19.64 -24.86
C GLN A 267 -4.89 -19.63 -24.06
N ALA A 268 -5.29 -20.78 -23.55
CA ALA A 268 -6.39 -20.90 -22.62
C ALA A 268 -5.90 -20.83 -21.16
N TRP A 269 -6.71 -20.20 -20.31
CA TRP A 269 -6.51 -20.14 -18.87
C TRP A 269 -7.79 -20.57 -18.17
N LYS A 270 -7.69 -21.57 -17.30
CA LYS A 270 -8.79 -22.09 -16.50
C LYS A 270 -8.83 -21.41 -15.15
N LEU A 271 -10.02 -20.97 -14.76
CA LEU A 271 -10.29 -20.34 -13.48
C LEU A 271 -11.48 -21.00 -12.79
N ILE A 272 -11.42 -21.07 -11.47
CA ILE A 272 -12.52 -21.52 -10.60
C ILE A 272 -12.79 -20.49 -9.51
N GLU A 273 -14.00 -20.50 -8.98
CA GLU A 273 -14.39 -19.63 -7.87
C GLU A 273 -14.47 -20.46 -6.59
N VAL A 274 -13.73 -20.05 -5.56
CA VAL A 274 -13.64 -20.74 -4.28
C VAL A 274 -13.71 -19.69 -3.17
N ASN A 275 -14.74 -19.77 -2.31
CA ASN A 275 -14.99 -18.80 -1.24
C ASN A 275 -15.01 -17.34 -1.72
N ASP A 276 -15.75 -17.07 -2.80
CA ASP A 276 -15.86 -15.75 -3.44
C ASP A 276 -14.52 -15.19 -4.00
N GLU A 277 -13.47 -16.02 -4.08
CA GLU A 277 -12.21 -15.69 -4.75
C GLU A 277 -12.05 -16.47 -6.06
N ILE A 278 -11.64 -15.78 -7.12
CA ILE A 278 -11.28 -16.41 -8.40
C ILE A 278 -9.82 -16.89 -8.33
N LYS A 279 -9.61 -18.18 -8.60
CA LYS A 279 -8.29 -18.84 -8.60
C LYS A 279 -7.95 -19.41 -9.97
N ILE A 280 -6.67 -19.40 -10.32
CA ILE A 280 -6.15 -20.00 -11.54
C ILE A 280 -5.86 -21.48 -11.28
N VAL A 281 -6.30 -22.33 -12.21
CA VAL A 281 -5.99 -23.77 -12.20
C VAL A 281 -4.86 -24.03 -13.18
N LEU A 282 -3.76 -24.59 -12.70
CA LEU A 282 -2.62 -25.06 -13.50
C LEU A 282 -2.44 -26.58 -13.40
N GLY A 283 -2.02 -27.19 -14.51
CA GLY A 283 -1.50 -28.56 -14.52
C GLY A 283 -2.44 -29.66 -15.04
N ASP A 284 -3.57 -29.32 -15.68
CA ASP A 284 -4.25 -30.28 -16.56
C ASP A 284 -3.52 -30.26 -17.92
N LYS A 285 -3.01 -31.43 -18.35
CA LYS A 285 -2.26 -31.59 -19.61
C LYS A 285 -3.06 -31.17 -20.86
N GLU A 286 -4.39 -31.12 -20.73
CA GLU A 286 -5.32 -30.68 -21.77
C GLU A 286 -5.40 -29.14 -21.89
N ASP A 287 -4.95 -28.37 -20.88
CA ASP A 287 -5.04 -26.89 -20.88
C ASP A 287 -3.86 -26.22 -21.63
N TYR A 288 -2.80 -26.96 -21.97
CA TYR A 288 -1.58 -26.43 -22.62
C TYR A 288 -1.38 -26.89 -24.07
N ILE A 289 -2.23 -27.77 -24.58
CA ILE A 289 -2.00 -28.38 -25.90
C ILE A 289 -3.31 -28.42 -26.69
N ASN A 290 -3.46 -27.43 -27.57
CA ASN A 290 -4.05 -27.48 -28.92
C ASN A 290 -4.20 -26.01 -29.38
N SER A 291 -3.42 -25.43 -30.30
CA SER A 291 -2.50 -25.97 -31.28
C SER A 291 -1.52 -24.85 -31.70
N LEU A 292 -0.21 -25.14 -31.61
CA LEU A 292 0.76 -24.62 -32.57
C LEU A 292 0.37 -25.19 -33.95
N TYR A 293 -0.32 -24.40 -34.76
CA TYR A 293 -0.37 -24.48 -36.22
C TYR A 293 -0.79 -23.12 -36.80
#